data_AF-A0A1H8X9D6-F1
#
_entry.id   AF-A0A1H8X9D6-F1
#
_cell.length_a   1.000
_cell.length_b   1.000
_cell.length_c   1.000
_cell.angle_alpha   90.00
_cell.angle_beta   90.00
_cell.angle_gamma   90.00
#
_symmetry.space_group_name_H-M   'P 1'
#
loop_
_entity.id
_entity.type
_entity.pdbx_description
1 polymer ?
#
loop_
_entity_poly.entity_id
_entity_poly.type
_entity_poly.pdbx_seq_one_letter_code
_entity_poly.pdbx_strand_id
1 'polypeptide(L)' 'LRAPFAGTLKAIKCKVGDIVQEGVELAEIEPDPE' A
#
# COMPACT_ATOMS: atom_id res chain seq x y z
N LEU A 1 -9.06 0.28 4.87
CA LEU A 1 -8.19 -0.20 3.79
C LEU A 1 -7.26 -1.27 4.36
N ARG A 2 -7.18 -2.44 3.72
CA ARG A 2 -6.26 -3.53 4.10
C ARG A 2 -5.62 -4.05 2.81
N ALA A 3 -4.44 -4.66 2.92
CA ALA A 3 -3.80 -5.31 1.79
C ALA A 3 -4.72 -6.41 1.21
N PRO A 4 -4.86 -6.50 -0.12
CA PRO A 4 -5.73 -7.49 -0.76
C PRO A 4 -5.13 -8.91 -0.78
N PHE A 5 -3.82 -9.04 -0.55
CA PHE A 5 -3.08 -10.32 -0.53
C PHE A 5 -1.95 -10.28 0.50
N ALA A 6 -1.40 -11.45 0.83
CA ALA A 6 -0.22 -11.59 1.68
C ALA A 6 1.05 -11.24 0.89
N GLY A 7 1.92 -10.44 1.49
CA GLY A 7 3.09 -9.91 0.82
C GLY A 7 3.89 -8.99 1.73
N THR A 8 5.08 -8.62 1.26
CA THR A 8 5.95 -7.67 1.96
C THR A 8 5.75 -6.25 1.43
N LEU A 9 5.64 -5.27 2.34
CA LEU A 9 5.51 -3.86 1.99
C LEU A 9 6.83 -3.34 1.42
N LYS A 10 6.83 -2.97 0.14
CA LYS A 10 8.03 -2.50 -0.57
C LYS A 10 8.21 -0.99 -0.46
N ALA A 11 7.11 -0.25 -0.60
CA ALA A 11 7.11 1.19 -0.49
C ALA A 11 5.81 1.70 0.14
N ILE A 12 5.93 2.73 0.99
CA ILE A 12 4.80 3.51 1.50
C ILE A 12 4.87 4.91 0.91
N LYS A 13 3.83 5.31 0.17
CA LYS A 13 3.76 6.58 -0.58
C LYS A 13 2.94 7.65 0.17
N CYS A 14 2.47 7.36 1.38
CA CYS A 14 1.68 8.28 2.20
C CYS A 14 2.22 8.40 3.64
N LYS A 15 1.87 9.50 4.30
CA LYS A 15 2.20 9.79 5.71
C LYS A 15 0.93 10.03 6.53
N VAL A 16 1.11 10.01 7.84
CA VAL A 16 0.04 10.34 8.79
C VAL A 16 -0.40 11.78 8.58
N GLY A 17 -1.70 11.97 8.36
CA GLY A 17 -2.30 13.29 8.13
C GLY A 17 -2.40 13.71 6.65
N ASP A 18 -1.90 12.89 5.71
CA ASP A 18 -2.06 13.18 4.29
C ASP A 18 -3.52 13.04 3.85
N ILE A 19 -3.99 14.01 3.06
CA ILE A 19 -5.30 13.96 2.41
C ILE A 19 -5.11 13.26 1.07
N VAL A 20 -5.79 12.13 0.90
CA VAL A 20 -5.71 11.30 -0.31
C VAL A 20 -7.05 11.25 -1.02
N GLN A 21 -7.02 11.04 -2.34
CA GLN A 21 -8.20 10.97 -3.20
C GLN A 21 -8.31 9.58 -3.83
N GLU A 22 -9.46 9.26 -4.40
CA GLU A 22 -9.66 8.00 -5.13
C GLU A 22 -8.67 7.88 -6.29
N GLY A 23 -8.06 6.70 -6.45
CA GLY A 23 -7.05 6.44 -7.48
C GLY A 23 -5.61 6.79 -7.08
N VAL A 24 -5.38 7.40 -5.91
CA VAL A 24 -4.03 7.65 -5.41
C VAL A 24 -3.39 6.33 -4.94
N GLU A 25 -2.18 6.04 -5.43
CA GLU A 25 -1.38 4.92 -4.95
C GLU A 25 -0.82 5.20 -3.56
N LEU A 26 -1.18 4.36 -2.59
CA LEU A 26 -0.77 4.55 -1.19
C LEU A 26 0.44 3.71 -0.79
N ALA A 27 0.57 2.51 -1.36
CA ALA A 27 1.66 1.60 -1.07
C ALA A 27 1.87 0.59 -2.20
N GLU A 28 3.09 0.08 -2.29
CA GLU A 28 3.46 -1.02 -3.17
C GLU A 28 3.75 -2.25 -2.30
N ILE A 29 3.09 -3.37 -2.63
CA ILE A 29 3.20 -4.65 -1.91
C ILE A 29 3.73 -5.68 -2.90
N GLU A 30 4.82 -6.34 -2.54
CA GLU A 30 5.37 -7.46 -3.29
C GLU A 30 4.73 -8.75 -2.78
N PRO A 31 4.04 -9.53 -3.64
CA PRO A 31 3.36 -10.74 -3.21
C PRO A 31 4.37 -11.79 -2.75
N ASP A 32 4.07 -12.46 -1.64
CA ASP A 32 4.88 -13.58 -1.18
C ASP A 32 4.67 -14.79 -2.12
N PRO A 33 5.73 -15.49 -2.54
CA PRO A 33 5.66 -16.55 -3.54
C PRO A 33 5.13 -17.91 -3.01
N GLU A 34 4.47 -17.93 -1.85
CA GLU A 34 3.98 -19.16 -1.19
C GLU A 34 2.69 -19.73 -1.80
#